data_AF-A0A1F0ZSZ0-F1
#
_entry.id   AF-A0A1F0ZSZ0-F1
#
_cell.length_a   1.000
_cell.length_b   1.000
_cell.length_c   1.000
_cell.angle_alpha   90.00
_cell.angle_beta   90.00
_cell.angle_gamma   90.00
#
_symmetry.space_group_name_H-M   'P 1'
#
loop_
_entity.id
_entity.type
_entity.pdbx_description
1 polymer ?
#
loop_
_entity_poly.entity_id
_entity_poly.type
_entity_poly.pdbx_seq_one_letter_code
_entity_poly.pdbx_strand_id
1 'polypeptide(L)'
;MTPIQSREEVASSIASGIASAAGSITAPGPVTLDGSSEYPGNSTAAEKIPEEANYAASISGVLNDFVELIHGVAAEFVAMDSNIASNIDANTSNLPETSAAPGESGEFVPNSGYFAE
;
A
#
# COMPACT_ATOMS: atom_id res chain seq x y z
N MET A 1 21.18 13.61 -1.23
CA MET A 1 20.36 12.76 -2.11
C MET A 1 19.03 12.51 -1.41
N THR A 2 17.91 12.61 -2.12
CA THR A 2 16.61 12.22 -1.56
C THR A 2 16.57 10.69 -1.48
N PRO A 3 16.17 10.08 -0.35
CA PRO A 3 16.05 8.62 -0.28
C PRO A 3 15.04 8.14 -1.33
N ILE A 4 15.38 7.05 -2.02
CA ILE A 4 14.42 6.31 -2.84
C ILE A 4 13.50 5.63 -1.83
N GLN A 5 12.27 6.15 -1.70
CA GLN A 5 11.39 5.76 -0.61
C GLN A 5 9.93 5.69 -1.04
N SER A 6 9.42 4.48 -1.01
CA SER A 6 8.02 4.12 -1.17
C SER A 6 7.26 4.48 0.09
N ARG A 7 5.99 4.85 -0.09
CA ARG A 7 5.10 5.28 0.98
C ARG A 7 4.23 4.12 1.46
N GLU A 8 4.86 3.10 2.03
CA GLU A 8 4.17 1.90 2.57
C GLU A 8 3.04 2.29 3.53
N GLU A 9 3.28 3.29 4.36
CA GLU A 9 2.32 3.83 5.33
C GLU A 9 1.00 4.30 4.66
N VAL A 10 1.08 4.88 3.46
CA VAL A 10 -0.11 5.31 2.71
C VAL A 10 -0.88 4.10 2.20
N ALA A 11 -0.18 3.11 1.66
CA ALA A 11 -0.81 1.87 1.18
C ALA A 11 -1.48 1.12 2.34
N SER A 12 -0.80 0.99 3.48
CA SER A 12 -1.34 0.37 4.70
C SER A 12 -2.54 1.13 5.26
N SER A 13 -2.50 2.46 5.27
CA SER A 13 -3.63 3.30 5.71
C SER A 13 -4.87 3.09 4.84
N ILE A 14 -4.70 3.07 3.51
CA ILE A 14 -5.81 2.83 2.56
C ILE A 14 -6.34 1.40 2.73
N ALA A 15 -5.45 0.41 2.81
CA ALA A 15 -5.81 -1.00 2.98
C ALA A 15 -6.59 -1.23 4.29
N SER A 16 -6.16 -0.61 5.39
CA SER A 16 -6.86 -0.66 6.67
C SER A 16 -8.25 -0.03 6.60
N GLY A 17 -8.40 1.07 5.86
CA GLY A 17 -9.69 1.70 5.61
C GLY A 17 -10.65 0.80 4.83
N ILE A 18 -10.14 0.12 3.79
CA ILE A 18 -10.92 -0.85 3.00
C ILE A 18 -11.33 -2.04 3.86
N ALA A 19 -10.41 -2.62 4.64
CA ALA A 19 -10.71 -3.74 5.52
C ALA A 19 -11.79 -3.39 6.56
N SER A 20 -11.73 -2.18 7.12
CA SER A 20 -12.74 -1.68 8.07
C SER A 20 -14.12 -1.53 7.40
N ALA A 21 -14.15 -1.02 6.17
CA ALA A 21 -15.39 -0.91 5.39
C ALA A 21 -15.94 -2.30 5.03
N ALA A 22 -15.09 -3.26 4.64
CA ALA A 22 -15.47 -4.63 4.34
C ALA A 22 -16.10 -5.33 5.56
N GLY A 23 -15.48 -5.18 6.74
CA GLY A 23 -16.05 -5.69 7.99
C GLY A 23 -17.42 -5.10 8.33
N SER A 24 -17.70 -3.86 7.90
CA SER A 24 -19.00 -3.22 8.12
C SER A 24 -20.12 -3.79 7.23
N ILE A 25 -19.78 -4.42 6.10
CA ILE A 25 -20.76 -5.06 5.19
C ILE A 25 -21.36 -6.31 5.84
N THR A 26 -20.55 -7.05 6.59
CA THR A 26 -20.96 -8.29 7.27
C THR A 26 -21.29 -8.09 8.75
N ALA A 27 -21.13 -6.87 9.27
CA ALA A 27 -21.46 -6.50 10.64
C ALA A 27 -22.95 -6.64 11.03
N PRO A 28 -23.94 -6.44 10.14
CA PRO A 28 -25.33 -6.72 10.48
C PRO A 28 -25.47 -8.19 10.88
N GLY A 29 -25.95 -8.43 12.10
CA GLY A 29 -26.13 -9.77 12.64
C GLY A 29 -27.19 -10.59 11.88
N PRO A 30 -27.31 -11.89 12.20
CA PRO A 30 -28.22 -12.78 11.51
C PRO A 30 -29.66 -12.27 11.57
N VAL A 31 -30.31 -12.22 10.42
CA VAL A 31 -31.73 -11.83 10.30
C VAL A 31 -32.60 -13.01 10.74
N THR A 32 -33.61 -12.73 11.57
CA THR A 32 -34.61 -13.73 11.95
C THR A 32 -35.72 -13.75 10.90
N LEU A 33 -35.92 -14.89 10.25
CA LEU A 33 -37.00 -15.08 9.28
C LEU A 33 -38.34 -15.31 9.98
N ASP A 34 -39.42 -14.84 9.37
CA ASP A 34 -40.78 -15.17 9.80
C ASP A 34 -41.14 -16.59 9.31
N GLY A 35 -41.25 -17.53 10.25
CA GLY A 35 -41.62 -18.92 9.98
C GLY A 35 -43.11 -19.22 10.05
N SER A 36 -43.96 -18.21 10.26
CA SER A 36 -45.38 -18.40 10.62
C SER A 36 -46.37 -17.77 9.64
N SER A 37 -46.00 -16.68 8.97
CA SER A 37 -46.91 -15.99 8.06
C SER A 37 -46.97 -16.64 6.67
N GLU A 38 -48.17 -16.75 6.11
CA GLU A 38 -48.43 -17.26 4.75
C GLU A 38 -48.56 -16.15 3.69
N TYR A 39 -48.17 -14.91 4.02
CA TYR A 39 -48.19 -13.82 3.03
C TYR A 39 -47.23 -14.15 1.88
N PRO A 40 -47.61 -13.92 0.60
CA PRO A 40 -46.72 -14.18 -0.54
C PRO A 40 -45.35 -13.51 -0.42
N GLY A 41 -45.29 -12.32 0.19
CA GLY A 41 -44.03 -11.62 0.45
C GLY A 41 -43.09 -12.36 1.41
N ASN A 42 -43.59 -13.22 2.29
CA ASN A 42 -42.77 -14.00 3.21
C ASN A 42 -41.96 -15.08 2.47
N SER A 43 -42.54 -15.71 1.45
CA SER A 43 -41.82 -16.66 0.58
C SER A 43 -40.66 -15.96 -0.14
N THR A 44 -40.90 -14.78 -0.72
CA THR A 44 -39.86 -13.97 -1.35
C THR A 44 -38.78 -13.53 -0.35
N ALA A 45 -39.17 -13.11 0.85
CA ALA A 45 -38.22 -12.71 1.90
C ALA A 45 -37.35 -13.90 2.37
N ALA A 46 -37.94 -15.08 2.53
CA ALA A 46 -37.23 -16.30 2.91
C ALA A 46 -36.19 -16.75 1.88
N GLU A 47 -36.40 -16.44 0.59
CA GLU A 47 -35.41 -16.65 -0.48
C GLU A 47 -34.34 -15.55 -0.49
N LYS A 48 -34.76 -14.27 -0.46
CA LYS A 48 -33.86 -13.13 -0.74
C LYS A 48 -32.98 -12.74 0.43
N ILE A 49 -33.47 -12.83 1.67
CA ILE A 49 -32.67 -12.44 2.85
C ILE A 49 -31.38 -13.29 2.97
N PRO A 50 -31.43 -14.63 2.85
CA PRO A 50 -30.22 -15.44 2.81
C PRO A 50 -29.31 -15.15 1.61
N GLU A 51 -29.88 -14.88 0.42
CA GLU A 51 -29.08 -14.53 -0.77
C GLU A 51 -28.30 -13.23 -0.55
N GLU A 52 -28.93 -12.19 0.00
CA GLU A 52 -28.25 -10.93 0.34
C GLU A 52 -27.14 -11.13 1.37
N ALA A 53 -27.34 -12.00 2.36
CA ALA A 53 -26.29 -12.36 3.32
C ALA A 53 -25.09 -13.06 2.63
N ASN A 54 -25.36 -13.94 1.67
CA ASN A 54 -24.31 -14.58 0.86
C ASN A 54 -23.57 -13.57 -0.02
N TYR A 55 -24.28 -12.61 -0.63
CA TYR A 55 -23.66 -11.54 -1.40
C TYR A 55 -22.77 -10.64 -0.54
N ALA A 56 -23.26 -10.25 0.65
CA ALA A 56 -22.48 -9.48 1.62
C ALA A 56 -21.19 -10.19 2.01
N ALA A 57 -21.27 -11.51 2.29
CA ALA A 57 -20.10 -12.32 2.61
C ALA A 57 -19.12 -12.41 1.42
N SER A 58 -19.62 -12.63 0.20
CA SER A 58 -18.79 -12.70 -1.01
C SER A 58 -18.07 -11.39 -1.29
N ILE A 59 -18.77 -10.25 -1.20
CA ILE A 59 -18.20 -8.92 -1.40
C ILE A 59 -17.13 -8.64 -0.34
N SER A 60 -17.42 -8.92 0.94
CA SER A 60 -16.44 -8.75 2.01
C SER A 60 -15.19 -9.63 1.80
N GLY A 61 -15.35 -10.85 1.29
CA GLY A 61 -14.24 -11.73 0.94
C GLY A 61 -13.33 -11.12 -0.12
N VAL A 62 -13.90 -10.70 -1.25
CA VAL A 62 -13.14 -10.08 -2.35
C VAL A 62 -12.42 -8.81 -1.90
N LEU A 63 -13.04 -8.00 -1.03
CA LEU A 63 -12.40 -6.79 -0.49
C LEU A 63 -11.22 -7.11 0.43
N ASN A 64 -11.30 -8.19 1.21
CA ASN A 64 -10.18 -8.64 2.05
C ASN A 64 -9.02 -9.19 1.19
N ASP A 65 -9.32 -9.98 0.16
CA ASP A 65 -8.29 -10.45 -0.80
C ASP A 65 -7.58 -9.27 -1.48
N PHE A 66 -8.34 -8.22 -1.83
CA PHE A 66 -7.77 -7.00 -2.40
C PHE A 66 -6.86 -6.25 -1.41
N VAL A 67 -7.22 -6.23 -0.12
CA VAL A 67 -6.38 -5.66 0.95
C VAL A 67 -5.05 -6.41 1.07
N GLU A 68 -5.07 -7.73 0.98
CA GLU A 68 -3.85 -8.54 0.99
C GLU A 68 -2.95 -8.22 -0.21
N LEU A 69 -3.53 -8.04 -1.40
CA LEU A 69 -2.79 -7.63 -2.60
C LEU A 69 -2.13 -6.24 -2.42
N ILE A 70 -2.83 -5.27 -1.81
CA ILE A 70 -2.25 -3.94 -1.56
C ILE A 70 -1.02 -4.06 -0.66
N HIS A 71 -1.11 -4.83 0.44
CA HIS A 71 0.01 -5.03 1.34
C HIS A 71 1.18 -5.75 0.65
N GLY A 72 0.89 -6.79 -0.15
CA GLY A 72 1.91 -7.51 -0.91
C GLY A 72 2.67 -6.61 -1.88
N VAL A 73 1.94 -5.84 -2.69
CA VAL A 73 2.54 -4.89 -3.64
C VAL A 73 3.35 -3.82 -2.90
N ALA A 74 2.82 -3.25 -1.80
CA ALA A 74 3.56 -2.26 -1.02
C ALA A 74 4.89 -2.81 -0.48
N ALA A 75 4.90 -4.05 0.01
CA ALA A 75 6.11 -4.72 0.48
C ALA A 75 7.12 -4.95 -0.66
N GLU A 76 6.65 -5.33 -1.86
CA GLU A 76 7.51 -5.46 -3.05
C GLU A 76 8.17 -4.12 -3.43
N PHE A 77 7.44 -3.02 -3.37
CA PHE A 77 7.99 -1.68 -3.62
C PHE A 77 9.08 -1.29 -2.60
N VAL A 78 8.85 -1.55 -1.30
CA VAL A 78 9.85 -1.30 -0.24
C VAL A 78 11.11 -2.15 -0.45
N ALA A 79 10.94 -3.41 -0.84
CA ALA A 79 12.06 -4.29 -1.15
C ALA A 79 12.86 -3.81 -2.37
N MET A 80 12.16 -3.33 -3.40
CA MET A 80 12.78 -2.78 -4.60
C MET A 80 13.58 -1.51 -4.29
N ASP A 81 13.03 -0.59 -3.50
CA ASP A 81 13.73 0.63 -3.09
C ASP A 81 15.00 0.31 -2.31
N SER A 82 14.92 -0.63 -1.37
CA SER A 82 16.07 -1.11 -0.60
C SER A 82 17.15 -1.71 -1.51
N ASN A 83 16.74 -2.46 -2.54
CA ASN A 83 17.66 -3.02 -3.52
C ASN A 83 18.34 -1.93 -4.36
N ILE A 84 17.59 -0.93 -4.83
CA ILE A 84 18.15 0.18 -5.62
C ILE A 84 19.09 1.02 -4.76
N ALA A 85 18.72 1.36 -3.53
CA ALA A 85 19.57 2.11 -2.61
C ALA A 85 20.90 1.39 -2.37
N SER A 86 20.85 0.09 -2.05
CA SER A 86 22.04 -0.75 -1.87
C SER A 86 22.92 -0.80 -3.12
N ASN A 87 22.32 -0.93 -4.32
CA ASN A 87 23.06 -0.92 -5.57
C ASN A 87 23.71 0.43 -5.87
N ILE A 88 23.04 1.54 -5.56
CA ILE A 88 23.63 2.88 -5.68
C ILE A 88 24.83 2.97 -4.74
N ASP A 89 24.65 2.69 -3.46
CA ASP A 89 25.72 2.75 -2.45
C ASP A 89 26.93 1.89 -2.84
N ALA A 90 26.70 0.66 -3.30
CA ALA A 90 27.76 -0.24 -3.76
C ALA A 90 28.55 0.35 -4.95
N ASN A 91 27.88 1.03 -5.88
CA ASN A 91 28.51 1.58 -7.09
C ASN A 91 29.06 3.01 -6.91
N THR A 92 28.59 3.76 -5.90
CA THR A 92 29.02 5.15 -5.65
C THR A 92 29.95 5.29 -4.45
N SER A 93 30.05 4.29 -3.56
CA SER A 93 30.87 4.34 -2.34
C SER A 93 32.36 4.63 -2.56
N ASN A 94 32.90 4.27 -3.71
CA ASN A 94 34.31 4.50 -4.06
C ASN A 94 34.51 5.66 -5.03
N LEU A 95 33.44 6.35 -5.44
CA LEU A 95 33.58 7.53 -6.27
C LEU A 95 34.21 8.65 -5.43
N PRO A 96 35.25 9.33 -5.92
CA PRO A 96 35.78 10.50 -5.25
C PRO A 96 34.66 11.53 -5.08
N GLU A 97 34.62 12.22 -3.93
CA GLU A 97 33.67 13.32 -3.77
C GLU A 97 33.84 14.29 -4.94
N THR A 98 32.82 14.40 -5.77
CA THR A 98 32.87 15.34 -6.88
C THR A 98 32.89 16.73 -6.28
N SER A 99 33.97 17.47 -6.55
CA SER A 99 34.29 18.82 -6.07
C SER A 99 33.28 19.92 -6.45
N ALA A 100 32.10 19.55 -6.92
CA ALA A 100 31.01 20.46 -7.26
C ALA A 100 30.16 20.88 -6.04
N ALA A 101 30.30 20.24 -4.90
CA ALA A 101 29.75 20.73 -3.64
C ALA A 101 30.85 21.51 -2.88
N PRO A 102 30.72 22.84 -2.73
CA PRO A 102 31.64 23.58 -1.88
C PRO A 102 31.49 23.07 -0.44
N GLY A 103 32.60 22.69 0.19
CA GLY A 103 32.61 22.46 1.64
C GLY A 103 32.25 23.75 2.39
N GLU A 104 31.83 23.63 3.66
CA GLU A 104 31.36 24.76 4.49
C GLU A 104 32.37 25.94 4.61
N SER A 105 33.64 25.73 4.26
CA SER A 105 34.68 26.77 4.23
C SER A 105 34.88 27.47 2.87
N GLY A 106 34.14 27.12 1.82
CA GLY A 106 33.93 27.97 0.65
C GLY A 106 35.15 28.41 -0.17
N GLU A 107 36.35 27.86 0.02
CA GLU A 107 37.51 28.27 -0.77
C GLU A 107 37.77 27.32 -1.94
N PHE A 108 37.38 27.78 -3.13
CA PHE A 108 37.71 27.15 -4.40
C PHE A 108 39.21 27.33 -4.67
N VAL A 109 39.98 26.24 -4.61
CA VAL A 109 41.39 26.24 -5.03
C VAL A 109 41.48 25.60 -6.42
N PRO A 110 41.63 26.38 -7.51
CA PRO A 110 41.81 25.82 -8.84
C PRO A 110 43.14 25.07 -8.94
N ASN A 111 43.13 23.89 -9.58
CA ASN A 111 44.33 23.11 -9.83
C ASN A 111 45.20 23.82 -10.89
N SER A 112 46.26 24.48 -10.45
CA SER A 112 47.19 25.24 -11.29
C SER A 112 48.01 24.37 -12.25
N GLY A 113 48.01 23.05 -12.09
CA GLY A 113 48.68 22.11 -13.00
C GLY A 113 48.02 21.99 -14.38
N TYR A 114 46.79 22.48 -14.54
CA TYR A 114 46.09 22.51 -15.84
C TYR A 114 46.33 23.77 -16.67
N PHE A 115 46.99 24.78 -16.10
CA PHE A 115 47.25 26.07 -16.74
C PHE A 115 48.74 26.45 -16.79
N ALA A 116 49.63 25.50 -16.49
CA ALA A 116 51.06 25.69 -16.68
C ALA A 116 51.41 25.47 -18.16
N GLU A 117 51.67 26.57 -18.88
CA GLU A 117 52.44 26.56 -20.14
C GLU A 117 53.93 26.32 -19.87
#